data_AF-A0A9P1KAJ8-F1
#
_entry.id   AF-A0A9P1KAJ8-F1
#
_cell.length_a   1.000
_cell.length_b   1.000
_cell.length_c   1.000
_cell.angle_alpha   90.00
_cell.angle_beta   90.00
_cell.angle_gamma   90.00
#
_symmetry.space_group_name_H-M   'P 1'
#
loop_
_entity.id
_entity.type
_entity.pdbx_description
1 polymer ?
#
loop_
_entity_poly.entity_id
_entity_poly.type
_entity_poly.pdbx_seq_one_letter_code
_entity_poly.pdbx_strand_id
1 'polypeptide(L)'
;MPILQHEFTLKIIEILNSHFPNQGEQVLINSELLQYLNIKTKAANRGSKSRAGFANHYAIYVLVEDYLNNKFHIRGGYDDYEGAQFINLLQRQRQLPFGNKLQNHALNHRLNQEFKKYFPTLSYVPVIRDTKTNRYWINENLLQVSINGNQINIAEAIIDIIDAFVIARRQSFNQFIIYCKQMIEIHNQEPLQAIEFIRSLLNKDVDARVFEIVSYAILKQYYGEQKIYWVS
;
A
#
# COMPACT_ATOMS: atom_id res chain seq x y z
N MET A 1 8.90 -15.53 13.38
CA MET A 1 9.35 -14.13 13.60
C MET A 1 8.15 -13.37 14.15
N PRO A 2 8.28 -12.50 15.17
CA PRO A 2 7.12 -11.76 15.67
C PRO A 2 6.57 -10.85 14.55
N ILE A 3 5.25 -10.90 14.32
CA ILE A 3 4.61 -10.00 13.36
C ILE A 3 4.74 -8.57 13.88
N LEU A 4 5.26 -7.69 13.04
CA LEU A 4 5.26 -6.27 13.33
C LEU A 4 3.82 -5.74 13.37
N GLN A 5 3.34 -5.42 14.56
CA GLN A 5 2.03 -4.80 14.75
C GLN A 5 2.11 -3.30 14.43
N HIS A 6 1.17 -2.83 13.62
CA HIS A 6 0.89 -1.41 13.39
C HIS A 6 -0.62 -1.21 13.20
N GLU A 7 -1.06 0.04 13.17
CA GLU A 7 -2.49 0.37 13.11
C GLU A 7 -3.23 -0.31 11.93
N PHE A 8 -2.61 -0.38 10.74
CA PHE A 8 -3.20 -1.08 9.60
C PHE A 8 -3.24 -2.62 9.76
N THR A 9 -2.48 -3.21 10.69
CA THR A 9 -2.51 -4.66 10.95
C THR A 9 -3.87 -5.08 11.49
N LEU A 10 -4.52 -4.24 12.30
CA LEU A 10 -5.89 -4.49 12.77
C LEU A 10 -6.88 -4.55 11.60
N LYS A 11 -6.73 -3.68 10.59
CA LYS A 11 -7.58 -3.72 9.40
C LYS A 11 -7.35 -4.98 8.56
N ILE A 12 -6.10 -5.44 8.46
CA ILE A 12 -5.77 -6.72 7.82
C ILE A 12 -6.45 -7.87 8.55
N ILE A 13 -6.36 -7.93 9.88
CA ILE A 13 -6.99 -8.98 10.69
C ILE A 13 -8.51 -8.94 10.56
N GLU A 14 -9.12 -7.76 10.53
CA GLU A 14 -10.56 -7.57 10.29
C GLU A 14 -10.99 -8.17 8.94
N ILE A 15 -10.26 -7.86 7.86
CA ILE A 15 -10.53 -8.41 6.52
C ILE A 15 -10.31 -9.93 6.51
N LEU A 16 -9.24 -10.42 7.14
CA LEU A 16 -9.01 -11.86 7.22
C LEU A 16 -10.11 -12.57 8.01
N ASN A 17 -10.68 -11.93 9.04
CA ASN A 17 -11.80 -12.48 9.80
C ASN A 17 -13.12 -12.46 9.01
N SER A 18 -13.31 -11.57 8.02
CA SER A 18 -14.50 -11.64 7.14
C SER A 18 -14.43 -12.80 6.17
N HIS A 19 -13.22 -13.19 5.74
CA HIS A 19 -12.98 -14.36 4.87
C HIS A 19 -12.88 -15.67 5.66
N PHE A 20 -12.22 -15.63 6.82
CA PHE A 20 -11.90 -16.79 7.67
C PHE A 20 -12.33 -16.48 9.12
N PRO A 21 -13.61 -16.67 9.47
CA PRO A 21 -14.16 -16.25 10.75
C PRO A 21 -13.35 -16.73 11.95
N ASN A 22 -12.93 -15.78 12.80
CA ASN A 22 -12.12 -15.98 14.01
C ASN A 22 -10.73 -16.58 13.78
N GLN A 23 -10.24 -16.64 12.54
CA GLN A 23 -8.93 -17.21 12.21
C GLN A 23 -7.95 -16.16 11.69
N GLY A 24 -8.33 -14.89 11.56
CA GLY A 24 -7.56 -13.88 10.84
C GLY A 24 -6.11 -13.70 11.34
N GLU A 25 -5.89 -13.73 12.65
CA GLU A 25 -4.52 -13.70 13.20
C GLU A 25 -3.72 -14.95 12.83
N GLN A 26 -4.34 -16.12 12.92
CA GLN A 26 -3.69 -17.38 12.58
C GLN A 26 -3.36 -17.44 11.08
N VAL A 27 -4.26 -16.97 10.22
CA VAL A 27 -4.02 -16.86 8.77
C VAL A 27 -2.86 -15.91 8.47
N LEU A 28 -2.80 -14.75 9.14
CA LEU A 28 -1.69 -13.81 8.99
C LEU A 28 -0.35 -14.41 9.45
N ILE A 29 -0.33 -15.15 10.56
CA ILE A 29 0.88 -15.79 11.09
C ILE A 29 1.40 -16.90 10.17
N ASN A 30 0.52 -17.65 9.52
CA ASN A 30 0.92 -18.81 8.71
C ASN A 30 1.13 -18.49 7.23
N SER A 31 1.08 -17.21 6.83
CA SER A 31 1.30 -16.80 5.43
C SER A 31 2.39 -15.74 5.30
N GLU A 32 3.51 -16.09 4.69
CA GLU A 32 4.59 -15.14 4.39
C GLU A 32 4.15 -14.05 3.42
N LEU A 33 3.21 -14.33 2.51
CA LEU A 33 2.66 -13.33 1.60
C LEU A 33 1.81 -12.29 2.35
N LEU A 34 0.99 -12.71 3.30
CA LEU A 34 0.23 -11.78 4.15
C LEU A 34 1.15 -11.03 5.11
N GLN A 35 2.17 -11.68 5.68
CA GLN A 35 3.19 -10.98 6.48
C GLN A 35 3.94 -9.93 5.65
N TYR A 36 4.27 -10.25 4.40
CA TYR A 36 4.86 -9.30 3.47
C TYR A 36 3.94 -8.11 3.25
N LEU A 37 2.66 -8.34 2.92
CA LEU A 37 1.67 -7.27 2.76
C LEU A 37 1.52 -6.43 4.03
N ASN A 38 1.51 -7.04 5.22
CA ASN A 38 1.52 -6.29 6.48
C ASN A 38 2.74 -5.36 6.57
N ILE A 39 3.96 -5.87 6.34
CA ILE A 39 5.18 -5.03 6.32
C ILE A 39 5.07 -3.87 5.32
N LYS A 40 4.50 -4.14 4.13
CA LYS A 40 4.37 -3.15 3.05
C LYS A 40 3.26 -2.12 3.28
N THR A 41 2.25 -2.45 4.07
CA THR A 41 1.14 -1.56 4.41
C THR A 41 1.39 -0.72 5.65
N LYS A 42 2.55 -0.86 6.31
CA LYS A 42 3.00 0.04 7.40
C LYS A 42 2.91 1.54 7.03
N ALA A 43 3.01 1.87 5.74
CA ALA A 43 2.88 3.24 5.24
C ALA A 43 1.42 3.75 5.19
N ALA A 44 0.40 2.92 5.42
CA ALA A 44 -1.02 3.30 5.32
C ALA A 44 -1.30 4.56 6.15
N ASN A 45 -0.81 4.56 7.39
CA ASN A 45 -1.07 5.61 8.37
C ASN A 45 0.18 6.46 8.67
N ARG A 46 1.25 6.30 7.89
CA ARG A 46 2.42 7.17 7.98
C ARG A 46 2.23 8.40 7.13
N GLY A 47 2.73 9.53 7.62
CA GLY A 47 2.69 10.82 6.95
C GLY A 47 3.13 10.74 5.48
N SER A 48 2.67 11.70 4.70
CA SER A 48 2.81 11.84 3.25
C SER A 48 4.20 11.64 2.63
N LYS A 49 5.27 11.74 3.42
CA LYS A 49 6.65 11.45 2.98
C LYS A 49 6.95 9.95 2.83
N SER A 50 6.11 9.08 3.39
CA SER A 50 6.25 7.64 3.21
C SER A 50 5.84 7.22 1.78
N ARG A 51 6.80 6.70 1.01
CA ARG A 51 6.52 6.13 -0.32
C ARG A 51 5.68 4.87 -0.14
N ALA A 52 4.42 4.91 -0.56
CA ALA A 52 3.45 3.82 -0.39
C ALA A 52 3.81 2.50 -1.12
N GLY A 53 4.85 2.48 -1.95
CA GLY A 53 5.34 1.23 -2.55
C GLY A 53 4.31 0.48 -3.40
N PHE A 54 3.41 1.20 -4.10
CA PHE A 54 2.31 0.63 -4.88
C PHE A 54 2.76 -0.39 -5.94
N ALA A 55 3.97 -0.26 -6.48
CA ALA A 55 4.48 -1.17 -7.50
C ALA A 55 4.44 -2.65 -7.08
N ASN A 56 4.84 -2.95 -5.84
CA ASN A 56 4.88 -4.32 -5.34
C ASN A 56 3.48 -4.84 -4.99
N HIS A 57 2.66 -4.00 -4.35
CA HIS A 57 1.25 -4.32 -4.08
C HIS A 57 0.51 -4.63 -5.38
N TYR A 58 0.65 -3.78 -6.40
CA TYR A 58 -0.05 -3.98 -7.67
C TYR A 58 0.55 -5.10 -8.51
N ALA A 59 1.80 -5.51 -8.30
CA ALA A 59 2.33 -6.73 -8.92
C ALA A 59 1.65 -7.98 -8.36
N ILE A 60 1.45 -8.03 -7.04
CA ILE A 60 0.68 -9.09 -6.40
C ILE A 60 -0.79 -9.01 -6.86
N TYR A 61 -1.40 -7.82 -6.76
CA TYR A 61 -2.81 -7.59 -7.09
C TYR A 61 -3.17 -8.12 -8.47
N VAL A 62 -2.47 -7.69 -9.53
CA VAL A 62 -2.88 -8.04 -10.90
C VAL A 62 -2.69 -9.52 -11.23
N LEU A 63 -1.71 -10.19 -10.60
CA LEU A 63 -1.53 -11.63 -10.77
C LEU A 63 -2.56 -12.44 -9.98
N VAL A 64 -2.91 -11.98 -8.77
CA VAL A 64 -3.98 -12.58 -7.98
C VAL A 64 -5.35 -12.34 -8.63
N GLU A 65 -5.58 -11.15 -9.19
CA GLU A 65 -6.78 -10.81 -9.94
C GLU A 65 -6.91 -11.69 -11.19
N ASP A 66 -5.82 -11.90 -11.95
CA ASP A 66 -5.79 -12.85 -13.06
C ASP A 66 -6.13 -14.28 -12.61
N TYR A 67 -5.56 -14.72 -11.48
CA TYR A 67 -5.83 -16.03 -10.89
C TYR A 67 -7.32 -16.21 -10.50
N LEU A 68 -7.91 -15.17 -9.90
CA LEU A 68 -9.32 -15.16 -9.49
C LEU A 68 -10.26 -15.09 -10.70
N ASN A 69 -9.95 -14.27 -11.71
CA ASN A 69 -10.77 -14.11 -12.92
C ASN A 69 -10.92 -15.42 -13.71
N ASN A 70 -9.86 -16.25 -13.70
CA ASN A 70 -9.89 -17.59 -14.29
C ASN A 70 -10.50 -18.66 -13.36
N LYS A 71 -10.93 -18.28 -12.15
CA LYS A 71 -11.60 -19.12 -11.15
C LYS A 71 -10.77 -20.32 -10.66
N PHE A 72 -9.44 -20.20 -10.67
CA PHE A 72 -8.54 -21.27 -10.23
C PHE A 72 -8.75 -21.63 -8.75
N HIS A 73 -9.06 -20.67 -7.88
CA HIS A 73 -9.42 -20.89 -6.47
C HIS A 73 -10.62 -21.83 -6.24
N ILE A 74 -11.51 -21.97 -7.23
CA ILE A 74 -12.71 -22.83 -7.15
C ILE A 74 -12.52 -24.11 -7.97
N ARG A 75 -11.97 -23.98 -9.18
CA ARG A 75 -11.97 -25.06 -10.18
C ARG A 75 -10.65 -25.82 -10.27
N GLY A 76 -9.58 -25.31 -9.65
CA GLY A 76 -8.23 -25.80 -9.89
C GLY A 76 -7.78 -25.58 -11.34
N GLY A 77 -6.82 -26.38 -11.81
CA GLY A 77 -6.29 -26.30 -13.18
C GLY A 77 -5.27 -25.19 -13.41
N TYR A 78 -4.70 -24.63 -12.33
CA TYR A 78 -3.69 -23.59 -12.45
C TYR A 78 -2.35 -24.11 -12.99
N ASP A 79 -2.03 -25.37 -12.74
CA ASP A 79 -0.82 -26.03 -13.27
C ASP A 79 -0.81 -26.11 -14.81
N ASP A 80 -1.99 -26.14 -15.44
CA ASP A 80 -2.14 -26.18 -16.90
C ASP A 80 -2.23 -24.78 -17.53
N TYR A 81 -2.17 -23.71 -16.72
CA TYR A 81 -2.33 -22.34 -17.20
C TYR A 81 -1.10 -21.85 -17.96
N GLU A 82 -1.31 -21.37 -19.19
CA GLU A 82 -0.26 -20.78 -20.05
C GLU A 82 0.40 -19.53 -19.43
N GLY A 83 -0.23 -18.93 -18.42
CA GLY A 83 0.27 -17.75 -17.73
C GLY A 83 -0.24 -16.44 -18.30
N ALA A 84 -0.23 -15.42 -17.46
CA ALA A 84 -0.69 -14.09 -17.82
C ALA A 84 0.33 -13.38 -18.73
N GLN A 85 -0.19 -12.65 -19.71
CA GLN A 85 0.64 -11.82 -20.58
C GLN A 85 1.11 -10.57 -19.83
N PHE A 86 2.41 -10.30 -19.91
CA PHE A 86 3.02 -9.11 -19.33
C PHE A 86 2.30 -7.79 -19.65
N ILE A 87 1.91 -7.60 -20.91
CA ILE A 87 1.29 -6.35 -21.37
C ILE A 87 -0.05 -6.13 -20.67
N ASN A 88 -0.85 -7.18 -20.51
CA ASN A 88 -2.15 -7.12 -19.85
C ASN A 88 -1.99 -6.79 -18.36
N LEU A 89 -1.03 -7.44 -17.68
CA LEU A 89 -0.72 -7.14 -16.29
C LEU A 89 -0.27 -5.70 -16.10
N LEU A 90 0.67 -5.21 -16.93
CA LEU A 90 1.17 -3.84 -16.83
C LEU A 90 0.07 -2.81 -17.12
N GLN A 91 -0.76 -3.06 -18.13
CA GLN A 91 -1.90 -2.20 -18.45
C GLN A 91 -2.86 -2.13 -17.26
N ARG A 92 -3.17 -3.27 -16.64
CA ARG A 92 -4.04 -3.33 -15.47
C ARG A 92 -3.44 -2.60 -14.27
N GLN A 93 -2.14 -2.76 -13.99
CA GLN A 93 -1.45 -1.99 -12.93
C GLN A 93 -1.58 -0.47 -13.12
N ARG A 94 -1.54 0.00 -14.36
CA ARG A 94 -1.64 1.43 -14.69
C ARG A 94 -3.06 1.98 -14.61
N GLN A 95 -4.08 1.12 -14.60
CA GLN A 95 -5.48 1.52 -14.36
C GLN A 95 -5.78 1.67 -12.87
N LEU A 96 -4.99 1.03 -11.99
CA LEU A 96 -5.18 1.11 -10.56
C LEU A 96 -4.81 2.52 -10.03
N PRO A 97 -5.38 2.94 -8.90
CA PRO A 97 -5.15 4.26 -8.34
C PRO A 97 -3.67 4.54 -8.07
N PHE A 98 -3.17 5.73 -8.41
CA PHE A 98 -1.73 6.05 -8.31
C PHE A 98 -0.81 5.15 -9.17
N GLY A 99 -1.39 4.33 -10.06
CA GLY A 99 -0.69 3.35 -10.88
C GLY A 99 -0.18 3.86 -12.23
N ASN A 100 -0.71 4.99 -12.73
CA ASN A 100 -0.52 5.45 -14.12
C ASN A 100 0.96 5.56 -14.56
N LYS A 101 1.89 5.83 -13.62
CA LYS A 101 3.33 5.99 -13.89
C LYS A 101 4.17 4.78 -13.45
N LEU A 102 3.54 3.67 -13.08
CA LEU A 102 4.27 2.47 -12.66
C LEU A 102 5.07 1.86 -13.82
N GLN A 103 6.29 1.47 -13.48
CA GLN A 103 7.21 0.72 -14.32
C GLN A 103 7.12 -0.78 -13.98
N ASN A 104 7.65 -1.60 -14.88
CA ASN A 104 7.54 -3.06 -14.82
C ASN A 104 8.49 -3.77 -13.85
N HIS A 105 9.38 -3.03 -13.18
CA HIS A 105 10.41 -3.61 -12.32
C HIS A 105 9.87 -4.54 -11.22
N ALA A 106 8.68 -4.24 -10.68
CA ALA A 106 8.04 -5.04 -9.65
C ALA A 106 7.68 -6.45 -10.16
N LEU A 107 7.01 -6.55 -11.32
CA LEU A 107 6.70 -7.83 -11.97
C LEU A 107 7.97 -8.59 -12.38
N ASN A 108 9.04 -7.89 -12.75
CA ASN A 108 10.22 -8.55 -13.30
C ASN A 108 11.15 -9.19 -12.27
N HIS A 109 11.46 -8.49 -11.18
CA HIS A 109 12.47 -8.99 -10.22
C HIS A 109 12.41 -8.32 -8.85
N ARG A 110 12.04 -7.03 -8.80
CA ARG A 110 12.14 -6.21 -7.59
C ARG A 110 11.27 -6.76 -6.46
N LEU A 111 10.06 -7.22 -6.75
CA LEU A 111 9.18 -7.82 -5.76
C LEU A 111 9.82 -9.08 -5.16
N ASN A 112 10.28 -10.01 -6.00
CA ASN A 112 10.90 -11.26 -5.54
C ASN A 112 12.18 -11.02 -4.74
N GLN A 113 13.05 -10.09 -5.18
CA GLN A 113 14.25 -9.70 -4.44
C GLN A 113 13.93 -9.15 -3.06
N GLU A 114 12.93 -8.26 -2.98
CA GLU A 114 12.54 -7.65 -1.74
C GLU A 114 11.88 -8.67 -0.79
N PHE A 115 11.01 -9.53 -1.33
CA PHE A 115 10.37 -10.61 -0.59
C PHE A 115 11.42 -11.56 0.01
N LYS A 116 12.42 -11.99 -0.77
CA LYS A 116 13.53 -12.83 -0.30
C LYS A 116 14.36 -12.20 0.82
N LYS A 117 14.43 -10.86 0.92
CA LYS A 117 15.12 -10.20 2.04
C LYS A 117 14.38 -10.41 3.36
N TYR A 118 13.06 -10.51 3.33
CA TYR A 118 12.23 -10.76 4.51
C TYR A 118 12.13 -12.26 4.83
N PHE A 119 12.09 -13.12 3.80
CA PHE A 119 11.91 -14.56 3.94
C PHE A 119 13.03 -15.34 3.21
N PRO A 120 14.29 -15.27 3.69
CA PRO A 120 15.45 -15.81 2.97
C PRO A 120 15.49 -17.35 2.90
N THR A 121 14.82 -18.02 3.84
CA THR A 121 14.77 -19.49 3.92
C THR A 121 13.63 -20.09 3.09
N LEU A 122 12.71 -19.26 2.58
CA LEU A 122 11.57 -19.74 1.80
C LEU A 122 12.01 -20.03 0.35
N SER A 123 11.71 -21.23 -0.13
CA SER A 123 12.05 -21.62 -1.51
C SER A 123 11.15 -20.94 -2.55
N TYR A 124 9.97 -20.48 -2.12
CA TYR A 124 8.97 -19.84 -2.98
C TYR A 124 9.13 -18.32 -3.04
N VAL A 125 8.79 -17.75 -4.20
CA VAL A 125 8.70 -16.30 -4.43
C VAL A 125 7.35 -15.94 -5.01
N PRO A 126 6.85 -14.69 -4.81
CA PRO A 126 5.52 -14.28 -5.28
C PRO A 126 5.31 -14.42 -6.79
N VAL A 127 6.29 -13.99 -7.60
CA VAL A 127 6.14 -13.96 -9.07
C VAL A 127 6.98 -15.05 -9.71
N ILE A 128 6.34 -15.91 -10.48
CA ILE A 128 7.02 -16.83 -11.39
C ILE A 128 6.94 -16.21 -12.79
N ARG A 129 8.05 -16.24 -13.53
CA ARG A 129 8.14 -15.68 -14.88
C ARG A 129 8.88 -16.63 -15.80
N ASP A 130 8.34 -16.82 -16.99
CA ASP A 130 9.08 -17.37 -18.13
C ASP A 130 9.58 -16.22 -19.02
N THR A 131 10.89 -16.11 -19.14
CA THR A 131 11.54 -15.07 -19.95
C THR A 131 11.47 -15.34 -21.45
N LYS A 132 11.23 -16.59 -21.87
CA LYS A 132 11.10 -16.96 -23.29
C LYS A 132 9.73 -16.59 -23.83
N THR A 133 8.67 -16.93 -23.08
CA THR A 133 7.27 -16.69 -23.49
C THR A 133 6.71 -15.38 -22.96
N ASN A 134 7.42 -14.69 -22.06
CA ASN A 134 6.94 -13.49 -21.35
C ASN A 134 5.61 -13.70 -20.62
N ARG A 135 5.46 -14.90 -20.04
CA ARG A 135 4.33 -15.33 -19.23
C ARG A 135 4.65 -15.23 -17.75
N TYR A 136 3.63 -14.92 -16.96
CA TYR A 136 3.75 -14.62 -15.55
C TYR A 136 2.66 -15.31 -14.74
N TRP A 137 3.01 -15.72 -13.54
CA TRP A 137 2.14 -16.41 -12.60
C TRP A 137 2.36 -15.85 -11.20
N ILE A 138 1.30 -15.77 -10.41
CA ILE A 138 1.44 -15.78 -8.95
C ILE A 138 1.80 -17.20 -8.51
N ASN A 139 2.71 -17.34 -7.55
CA ASN A 139 3.05 -18.65 -7.01
C ASN A 139 1.92 -19.14 -6.09
N GLU A 140 1.20 -20.18 -6.51
CA GLU A 140 0.04 -20.70 -5.78
C GLU A 140 0.39 -21.26 -4.40
N ASN A 141 1.63 -21.71 -4.18
CA ASN A 141 2.12 -22.11 -2.85
C ASN A 141 2.08 -20.96 -1.82
N LEU A 142 2.00 -19.70 -2.27
CA LEU A 142 1.85 -18.54 -1.41
C LEU A 142 0.40 -18.05 -1.29
N LEU A 143 -0.52 -18.67 -2.04
CA LEU A 143 -1.97 -18.43 -1.95
C LEU A 143 -2.69 -19.51 -1.13
N GLN A 144 -2.06 -20.68 -0.95
CA GLN A 144 -2.58 -21.77 -0.12
C GLN A 144 -1.91 -21.73 1.26
N VAL A 145 -2.72 -21.69 2.31
CA VAL A 145 -2.26 -21.60 3.70
C VAL A 145 -2.83 -22.77 4.50
N SER A 146 -1.98 -23.48 5.23
CA SER A 146 -2.41 -24.58 6.09
C SER A 146 -2.79 -24.07 7.48
N ILE A 147 -4.06 -24.16 7.84
CA ILE A 147 -4.60 -23.78 9.15
C ILE A 147 -5.28 -25.00 9.77
N ASN A 148 -4.78 -25.45 10.93
CA ASN A 148 -5.35 -26.57 11.68
C ASN A 148 -5.53 -27.86 10.83
N GLY A 149 -4.63 -28.10 9.87
CA GLY A 149 -4.69 -29.24 8.96
C GLY A 149 -5.54 -29.04 7.70
N ASN A 150 -6.25 -27.92 7.57
CA ASN A 150 -7.02 -27.57 6.39
C ASN A 150 -6.25 -26.57 5.53
N GLN A 151 -6.25 -26.78 4.21
CA GLN A 151 -5.74 -25.80 3.25
C GLN A 151 -6.83 -24.79 2.91
N ILE A 152 -6.50 -23.51 3.03
CA ILE A 152 -7.37 -22.40 2.65
C ILE A 152 -6.69 -21.54 1.59
N ASN A 153 -7.48 -21.02 0.66
CA ASN A 153 -7.00 -20.09 -0.36
C ASN A 153 -7.22 -18.64 0.11
N ILE A 154 -6.16 -17.82 0.08
CA ILE A 154 -6.19 -16.43 0.58
C ILE A 154 -6.25 -15.37 -0.54
N ALA A 155 -6.50 -15.77 -1.79
CA ALA A 155 -6.45 -14.87 -2.95
C ALA A 155 -7.46 -13.71 -2.84
N GLU A 156 -8.70 -13.98 -2.46
CA GLU A 156 -9.74 -12.95 -2.30
C GLU A 156 -9.37 -11.97 -1.18
N ALA A 157 -8.91 -12.47 -0.04
CA ALA A 157 -8.46 -11.64 1.07
C ALA A 157 -7.26 -10.73 0.69
N ILE A 158 -6.35 -11.19 -0.17
CA ILE A 158 -5.23 -10.38 -0.66
C ILE A 158 -5.73 -9.17 -1.46
N ILE A 159 -6.72 -9.36 -2.34
CA ILE A 159 -7.33 -8.26 -3.11
C ILE A 159 -7.93 -7.23 -2.15
N ASP A 160 -8.75 -7.68 -1.19
CA ASP A 160 -9.41 -6.79 -0.24
C ASP A 160 -8.42 -6.02 0.65
N ILE A 161 -7.33 -6.66 1.08
CA ILE A 161 -6.26 -6.00 1.84
C ILE A 161 -5.61 -4.89 1.03
N ILE A 162 -5.27 -5.16 -0.23
CA ILE A 162 -4.64 -4.16 -1.10
C ILE A 162 -5.62 -3.03 -1.42
N ASP A 163 -6.88 -3.33 -1.68
CA ASP A 163 -7.91 -2.32 -1.94
C ASP A 163 -8.16 -1.43 -0.71
N ALA A 164 -8.27 -2.02 0.49
CA ALA A 164 -8.37 -1.27 1.73
C ALA A 164 -7.15 -0.35 1.95
N PHE A 165 -5.94 -0.83 1.62
CA PHE A 165 -4.73 -0.02 1.71
C PHE A 165 -4.78 1.17 0.74
N VAL A 166 -5.22 0.93 -0.49
CA VAL A 166 -5.36 1.98 -1.51
C VAL A 166 -6.41 3.01 -1.10
N ILE A 167 -7.53 2.58 -0.52
CA ILE A 167 -8.58 3.46 -0.01
C ILE A 167 -8.03 4.36 1.11
N ALA A 168 -7.33 3.79 2.10
CA ALA A 168 -6.73 4.56 3.19
C ALA A 168 -5.76 5.64 2.64
N ARG A 169 -4.94 5.28 1.65
CA ARG A 169 -4.01 6.22 1.01
C ARG A 169 -4.73 7.30 0.19
N ARG A 170 -5.83 6.96 -0.49
CA ARG A 170 -6.66 7.93 -1.21
C ARG A 170 -7.31 8.93 -0.27
N GLN A 171 -7.88 8.47 0.85
CA GLN A 171 -8.50 9.33 1.84
C GLN A 171 -7.50 10.34 2.42
N SER A 172 -6.31 9.87 2.81
CA SER A 172 -5.22 10.75 3.26
C SER A 172 -4.81 11.79 2.20
N PHE A 173 -4.74 11.39 0.92
CA PHE A 173 -4.43 12.32 -0.17
C PHE A 173 -5.56 13.33 -0.43
N ASN A 174 -6.82 12.91 -0.41
CA ASN A 174 -7.96 13.79 -0.60
C ASN A 174 -8.06 14.82 0.53
N GLN A 175 -7.82 14.40 1.78
CA GLN A 175 -7.78 15.31 2.92
C GLN A 175 -6.71 16.39 2.75
N PHE A 176 -5.54 16.02 2.23
CA PHE A 176 -4.48 16.98 1.87
C PHE A 176 -4.96 18.00 0.83
N ILE A 177 -5.65 17.57 -0.22
CA ILE A 177 -6.20 18.48 -1.24
C ILE A 177 -7.26 19.42 -0.65
N ILE A 178 -8.11 18.92 0.24
CA ILE A 178 -9.12 19.74 0.94
C ILE A 178 -8.43 20.83 1.77
N TYR A 179 -7.39 20.50 2.52
CA TYR A 179 -6.63 21.50 3.28
C TYR A 179 -6.02 22.57 2.37
N CYS A 180 -5.44 22.18 1.23
CA CYS A 180 -4.92 23.17 0.27
C CYS A 180 -6.01 24.11 -0.26
N LYS A 181 -7.22 23.59 -0.56
CA LYS A 181 -8.34 24.44 -1.01
C LYS A 181 -8.78 25.42 0.08
N GLN A 182 -8.95 24.93 1.30
CA GLN A 182 -9.33 25.77 2.45
C GLN A 182 -8.29 26.86 2.70
N MET A 183 -6.99 26.56 2.57
CA MET A 183 -5.93 27.57 2.66
C MET A 183 -6.01 28.63 1.56
N ILE A 184 -6.37 28.24 0.33
CA ILE A 184 -6.54 29.20 -0.77
C ILE A 184 -7.74 30.12 -0.49
N GLU A 185 -8.84 29.58 0.02
CA GLU A 185 -10.09 30.30 0.26
C GLU A 185 -10.08 31.13 1.56
N ILE A 186 -9.09 30.93 2.43
CA ILE A 186 -9.03 31.55 3.77
C ILE A 186 -9.03 33.08 3.74
N HIS A 187 -8.56 33.71 2.65
CA HIS A 187 -8.56 35.17 2.49
C HIS A 187 -9.97 35.78 2.46
N ASN A 188 -10.99 34.95 2.22
CA ASN A 188 -12.40 35.35 2.23
C ASN A 188 -13.10 35.09 3.56
N GLN A 189 -12.39 34.60 4.58
CA GLN A 189 -12.95 34.28 5.90
C GLN A 189 -12.67 35.38 6.93
N GLU A 190 -13.51 35.42 7.98
CA GLU A 190 -13.32 36.29 9.14
C GLU A 190 -11.94 36.04 9.80
N PRO A 191 -11.19 37.08 10.21
CA PRO A 191 -9.81 36.95 10.69
C PRO A 191 -9.63 35.93 11.84
N LEU A 192 -10.59 35.85 12.75
CA LEU A 192 -10.54 34.89 13.87
C LEU A 192 -10.69 33.44 13.41
N GLN A 193 -11.53 33.18 12.41
CA GLN A 193 -11.71 31.84 11.84
C GLN A 193 -10.45 31.39 11.09
N ALA A 194 -9.81 32.33 10.39
CA ALA A 194 -8.54 32.07 9.72
C ALA A 194 -7.43 31.68 10.70
N ILE A 195 -7.32 32.38 11.84
CA ILE A 195 -6.33 32.07 12.89
C ILE A 195 -6.58 30.66 13.48
N GLU A 196 -7.81 30.35 13.85
CA GLU A 196 -8.15 29.04 14.42
C GLU A 196 -7.90 27.90 13.43
N PHE A 197 -8.24 28.10 12.15
CA PHE A 197 -7.91 27.13 11.11
C PHE A 197 -6.39 26.94 10.97
N ILE A 198 -5.60 28.01 10.88
CA ILE A 198 -4.13 27.91 10.80
C ILE A 198 -3.54 27.18 12.01
N ARG A 199 -4.04 27.45 13.22
CA ARG A 199 -3.60 26.75 14.44
C ARG A 199 -3.93 25.26 14.37
N SER A 200 -5.11 24.90 13.86
CA SER A 200 -5.49 23.48 13.69
C SER A 200 -4.53 22.71 12.78
N LEU A 201 -3.92 23.39 11.81
CA LEU A 201 -2.95 22.81 10.85
C LEU A 201 -1.54 22.65 11.43
N LEU A 202 -1.28 23.18 12.63
CA LEU A 202 -0.02 23.01 13.36
C LEU A 202 -0.06 21.86 14.37
N ASN A 203 -1.19 21.17 14.50
CA ASN A 203 -1.35 20.04 15.41
C ASN A 203 -0.48 18.84 14.99
N LYS A 204 -0.04 18.06 15.99
CA LYS A 204 0.84 16.87 15.81
C LYS A 204 0.28 15.80 14.87
N ASP A 205 -1.05 15.75 14.70
CA ASP A 205 -1.75 14.72 13.94
C ASP A 205 -2.00 15.14 12.47
N VAL A 206 -1.56 16.35 12.09
CA VAL A 206 -1.70 16.90 10.74
C VAL A 206 -0.66 16.29 9.79
N ASP A 207 -1.03 16.14 8.51
CA ASP A 207 -0.11 15.71 7.46
C ASP A 207 1.15 16.60 7.44
N ALA A 208 2.33 15.98 7.50
CA ALA A 208 3.61 16.68 7.57
C ALA A 208 3.84 17.72 6.46
N ARG A 209 3.30 17.51 5.24
CA ARG A 209 3.40 18.51 4.15
C ARG A 209 2.60 19.77 4.46
N VAL A 210 1.41 19.60 5.04
CA VAL A 210 0.54 20.71 5.44
C VAL A 210 1.23 21.52 6.53
N PHE A 211 1.74 20.84 7.55
CA PHE A 211 2.55 21.46 8.60
C PHE A 211 3.75 22.23 8.03
N GLU A 212 4.51 21.64 7.10
CA GLU A 212 5.66 22.29 6.46
C GLU A 212 5.29 23.53 5.68
N ILE A 213 4.21 23.49 4.89
CA ILE A 213 3.72 24.65 4.13
C ILE A 213 3.32 25.79 5.08
N VAL A 214 2.55 25.47 6.12
CA VAL A 214 2.03 26.46 7.07
C VAL A 214 3.14 27.05 7.93
N SER A 215 4.00 26.21 8.51
CA SER A 215 5.13 26.66 9.31
C SER A 215 6.09 27.52 8.49
N TYR A 216 6.40 27.13 7.25
CA TYR A 216 7.22 27.95 6.35
C TYR A 216 6.56 29.31 6.08
N ALA A 217 5.25 29.36 5.78
CA ALA A 217 4.56 30.62 5.51
C ALA A 217 4.58 31.57 6.72
N ILE A 218 4.32 31.06 7.93
CA ILE A 218 4.37 31.84 9.18
C ILE A 218 5.79 32.36 9.43
N LEU A 219 6.79 31.48 9.37
CA LEU A 219 8.18 31.84 9.62
C LEU A 219 8.69 32.85 8.58
N LYS A 220 8.35 32.65 7.30
CA LYS A 220 8.70 33.58 6.22
C LYS A 220 8.11 34.97 6.45
N GLN A 221 6.86 35.05 6.88
CA GLN A 221 6.23 36.35 7.16
C GLN A 221 6.84 37.03 8.39
N TYR A 222 7.07 36.28 9.48
CA TYR A 222 7.61 36.83 10.71
C TYR A 222 9.08 37.29 10.57
N TYR A 223 9.91 36.48 9.92
CA TYR A 223 11.35 36.73 9.76
C TYR A 223 11.70 37.47 8.47
N GLY A 224 10.76 37.68 7.55
CA GLY A 224 11.03 38.22 6.20
C GLY A 224 11.69 39.60 6.18
N GLU A 225 11.45 40.42 7.20
CA GLU A 225 12.03 41.77 7.35
C GLU A 225 13.17 41.83 8.38
N GLN A 226 13.44 40.72 9.07
CA GLN A 226 14.47 40.68 10.11
C GLN A 226 15.86 40.52 9.48
N LYS A 227 16.77 41.44 9.81
CA LYS A 227 18.17 41.38 9.37
C LYS A 227 19.00 40.68 10.43
N ILE A 228 19.68 39.61 10.04
CA ILE A 228 20.65 38.94 10.90
C ILE A 228 22.02 39.56 10.64
N TYR A 229 22.58 40.21 11.66
CA TYR A 229 23.95 40.70 11.65
C TYR A 229 24.84 39.63 12.28
N TRP A 230 25.70 39.02 11.48
CA TRP A 230 26.72 38.10 11.98
C TRP A 230 27.93 38.92 12.41
N VAL A 231 28.25 38.90 13.70
CA VAL A 231 29.51 39.46 14.20
C VAL A 231 30.54 38.33 14.12
N SER A 232 31.47 38.47 13.19
CA SER A 232 32.67 37.60 13.05
C SER A 232 33.68 37.90 14.14
#